data_AF-A0A3C0HAK0-F1
#
_entry.id   AF-A0A3C0HAK0-F1
#
_cell.length_a   1.000
_cell.length_b   1.000
_cell.length_c   1.000
_cell.angle_alpha   90.00
_cell.angle_beta   90.00
_cell.angle_gamma   90.00
#
_symmetry.space_group_name_H-M   'P 1'
#
loop_
_entity.id
_entity.type
_entity.pdbx_description
1 polymer ?
#
loop_
_entity_poly.entity_id
_entity_poly.type
_entity_poly.pdbx_seq_one_letter_code
_entity_poly.pdbx_strand_id
1 'polypeptide(L)'
;MPIEDVFSITGRGTVATGRIERGVINTGDPVEIVGMMKADEKPLQSVITGVEMFRKILERGEAGDNAGLLLRGINKEDIKRGQIICKPSSVTPHKHFKCEVYVLAKDEGGRHTPFFNGYRPQFYFRTTDVTGDCKLPEGVEMVMPGDNVGMEVMLLNTIAMEKGLRFAIREGGRTVGAGQVTEILD
;
A
#
# COMPACT_ATOMS: atom_id res chain seq x y z
N MET A 1 1.09 -3.59 -9.48
CA MET A 1 1.44 -4.80 -8.72
C MET A 1 2.05 -4.39 -7.40
N PRO A 2 1.40 -4.66 -6.25
CA PRO A 2 1.99 -4.44 -4.94
C PRO A 2 3.19 -5.36 -4.74
N ILE A 3 4.27 -4.85 -4.15
CA ILE A 3 5.48 -5.64 -3.86
C ILE A 3 5.26 -6.38 -2.54
N GLU A 4 5.40 -7.70 -2.60
CA GLU A 4 5.32 -8.63 -1.47
C GLU A 4 6.72 -9.00 -0.98
N ASP A 5 7.61 -9.42 -1.89
CA ASP A 5 9.01 -9.76 -1.60
C ASP A 5 9.97 -9.33 -2.73
N VAL A 6 11.25 -9.17 -2.40
CA VAL A 6 12.31 -8.75 -3.33
C VAL A 6 13.50 -9.70 -3.26
N PHE A 7 13.97 -10.15 -4.43
CA PHE A 7 15.10 -11.06 -4.59
C PHE A 7 16.15 -10.46 -5.50
N SER A 8 17.42 -10.79 -5.27
CA SER A 8 18.50 -10.54 -6.22
C SER A 8 18.92 -11.88 -6.81
N ILE A 9 18.91 -11.97 -8.14
CA ILE A 9 19.30 -13.16 -8.87
C ILE A 9 20.64 -12.88 -9.55
N THR A 10 21.68 -13.61 -9.14
CA THR A 10 23.03 -13.50 -9.71
C THR A 10 22.98 -13.62 -11.23
N GLY A 11 23.54 -12.62 -11.92
CA GLY A 11 23.60 -12.58 -13.39
C GLY A 11 22.30 -12.18 -14.11
N ARG A 12 21.17 -12.03 -13.41
CA ARG A 12 19.89 -11.57 -14.00
C ARG A 12 19.45 -10.20 -13.48
N GLY A 13 19.64 -9.92 -12.20
CA GLY A 13 19.26 -8.65 -11.56
C GLY A 13 18.21 -8.81 -10.46
N THR A 14 17.50 -7.73 -10.16
CA THR A 14 16.53 -7.66 -9.06
C THR A 14 15.13 -8.06 -9.53
N VAL A 15 14.51 -9.00 -8.81
CA VAL A 15 13.14 -9.45 -9.04
C VAL A 15 12.26 -9.02 -7.89
N ALA A 16 11.20 -8.27 -8.20
CA ALA A 16 10.13 -7.96 -7.26
C ALA A 16 8.96 -8.92 -7.50
N THR A 17 8.41 -9.49 -6.44
CA THR A 17 7.29 -10.44 -6.52
C THR A 17 6.03 -9.86 -5.91
N GLY A 18 4.88 -10.29 -6.44
CA GLY A 18 3.57 -10.01 -5.86
C GLY A 18 2.44 -10.39 -6.81
N ARG A 19 1.21 -10.23 -6.36
CA ARG A 19 0.04 -10.41 -7.21
C ARG A 19 -0.24 -9.16 -8.06
N ILE A 20 -0.39 -9.32 -9.37
CA ILE A 20 -0.82 -8.22 -10.24
C ILE A 20 -2.27 -7.88 -9.92
N GLU A 21 -2.48 -6.72 -9.29
CA GLU A 21 -3.80 -6.25 -8.84
C GLU A 21 -4.71 -5.86 -10.02
N ARG A 22 -4.17 -5.20 -11.03
CA ARG A 22 -4.91 -4.73 -12.22
C ARG A 22 -3.98 -4.53 -13.42
N GLY A 23 -4.55 -4.58 -14.62
CA GLY A 23 -3.84 -4.33 -15.87
C GLY A 23 -3.04 -5.52 -16.39
N VAL A 24 -2.14 -5.23 -17.32
CA VAL A 24 -1.24 -6.19 -17.98
C VAL A 24 0.16 -5.57 -17.98
N ILE A 25 1.19 -6.40 -17.86
CA ILE A 25 2.60 -6.00 -17.92
C ILE A 25 3.36 -6.92 -18.86
N ASN A 26 4.20 -6.34 -19.72
CA ASN A 26 5.01 -7.05 -20.69
C ASN A 26 6.50 -6.79 -20.46
N THR A 27 7.34 -7.66 -21.01
CA THR A 27 8.77 -7.38 -21.10
C THR A 27 9.00 -6.17 -22.01
N GLY A 28 9.81 -5.22 -21.57
CA GLY A 28 10.08 -3.95 -22.25
C GLY A 28 9.24 -2.77 -21.75
N ASP A 29 8.19 -3.02 -20.96
CA ASP A 29 7.34 -1.94 -20.46
C ASP A 29 8.10 -1.05 -19.46
N PRO A 30 8.04 0.29 -19.60
CA PRO A 30 8.51 1.21 -18.58
C PRO A 30 7.58 1.19 -17.36
N VAL A 31 8.15 1.29 -16.17
CA VAL A 31 7.41 1.25 -14.90
C VAL A 31 7.95 2.24 -13.88
N GLU A 32 7.07 2.63 -12.97
CA GLU A 32 7.38 3.38 -11.76
C GLU A 32 7.26 2.50 -10.53
N ILE A 33 8.08 2.80 -9.52
CA ILE A 33 8.06 2.16 -8.21
C ILE A 33 7.71 3.23 -7.17
N VAL A 34 6.52 3.11 -6.58
CA VAL A 34 5.87 4.19 -5.81
C VAL A 34 5.55 3.73 -4.39
N GLY A 35 5.72 4.63 -3.42
CA GLY A 35 5.33 4.44 -2.03
C GLY A 35 6.52 4.21 -1.10
N MET A 36 6.27 4.28 0.21
CA MET A 36 7.24 4.08 1.29
C MET A 36 8.52 4.93 1.19
N MET A 37 8.38 6.10 0.58
CA MET A 37 9.43 7.07 0.29
C MET A 37 9.16 8.39 1.01
N LYS A 38 10.17 9.25 1.12
CA LYS A 38 9.99 10.59 1.70
C LYS A 38 9.11 11.45 0.78
N ALA A 39 8.46 12.46 1.34
CA ALA A 39 7.45 13.25 0.60
C ALA A 39 8.03 14.01 -0.60
N ASP A 40 9.31 14.33 -0.58
CA ASP A 40 10.07 15.05 -1.61
C ASP A 40 10.83 14.12 -2.57
N GLU A 41 10.75 12.80 -2.35
CA GLU A 41 11.42 11.81 -3.15
C GLU A 41 10.59 11.44 -4.39
N LYS A 42 11.25 11.35 -5.55
CA LYS A 42 10.59 10.94 -6.79
C LYS A 42 10.47 9.41 -6.86
N PRO A 43 9.40 8.88 -7.48
CA PRO A 43 9.32 7.47 -7.80
C PRO A 43 10.55 7.00 -8.59
N LEU A 44 11.05 5.81 -8.25
CA LEU A 44 12.08 5.16 -9.04
C LEU A 44 11.49 4.73 -10.38
N GLN A 45 12.29 4.88 -11.44
CA GLN A 45 11.93 4.50 -12.80
C GLN A 45 12.69 3.24 -13.17
N SER A 46 12.03 2.31 -13.85
CA SER A 46 12.67 1.10 -14.38
C SER A 46 11.99 0.61 -15.66
N VAL A 47 12.52 -0.47 -16.21
CA VAL A 47 11.97 -1.19 -17.35
C VAL A 47 11.89 -2.66 -16.98
N ILE A 48 10.77 -3.30 -17.28
CA ILE A 48 10.60 -4.74 -17.09
C ILE A 48 11.49 -5.48 -18.08
N THR A 49 12.38 -6.35 -17.60
CA THR A 49 13.26 -7.17 -18.45
C THR A 49 12.85 -8.64 -18.48
N GLY A 50 11.88 -9.02 -17.67
CA GLY A 50 11.31 -10.36 -17.68
C GLY A 50 10.10 -10.45 -16.75
N VAL A 51 9.15 -11.30 -17.14
CA VAL A 51 8.00 -11.68 -16.33
C VAL A 51 8.10 -13.18 -16.07
N GLU A 52 8.07 -13.58 -14.80
CA GLU A 52 8.18 -14.98 -14.40
C GLU A 52 7.04 -15.41 -13.48
N MET A 53 6.58 -16.65 -13.63
CA MET A 53 5.64 -17.28 -12.71
C MET A 53 6.06 -18.74 -12.51
N PHE A 54 6.25 -19.17 -11.25
CA PHE A 54 6.66 -20.54 -10.91
C PHE A 54 7.86 -21.08 -11.73
N ARG A 55 8.92 -20.28 -11.88
CA ARG A 55 10.14 -20.60 -12.68
C ARG A 55 9.89 -20.76 -14.19
N LYS A 56 8.74 -20.32 -14.71
CA LYS A 56 8.46 -20.20 -16.13
C LYS A 56 8.54 -18.75 -16.54
N ILE A 57 9.24 -18.48 -17.65
CA ILE A 57 9.24 -17.17 -18.28
C ILE A 57 7.93 -17.04 -19.06
N LEU A 58 7.25 -15.92 -18.86
CA LEU A 58 6.01 -15.58 -19.55
C LEU A 58 6.25 -14.42 -20.50
N GLU A 59 5.48 -14.36 -21.59
CA GLU A 59 5.50 -13.21 -22.50
C GLU A 59 4.81 -11.98 -21.87
N ARG A 60 3.77 -12.22 -21.05
CA ARG A 60 3.04 -11.19 -20.30
C ARG A 60 2.66 -11.68 -18.91
N GLY A 61 2.45 -10.74 -17.99
CA GLY A 61 1.71 -10.96 -16.74
C GLY A 61 0.42 -10.17 -16.75
N GLU A 62 -0.62 -10.68 -16.12
CA GLU A 62 -1.94 -10.04 -16.07
C GLU A 62 -2.58 -10.07 -14.68
N ALA A 63 -3.64 -9.29 -14.51
CA ALA A 63 -4.38 -9.19 -13.27
C ALA A 63 -4.77 -10.59 -12.73
N GLY A 64 -4.41 -10.86 -11.47
CA GLY A 64 -4.62 -12.15 -10.81
C GLY A 64 -3.37 -13.02 -10.71
N ASP A 65 -2.38 -12.80 -11.58
CA ASP A 65 -1.12 -13.56 -11.59
C ASP A 65 -0.26 -13.26 -10.37
N ASN A 66 0.32 -14.30 -9.77
CA ASN A 66 1.42 -14.16 -8.80
C ASN A 66 2.74 -14.17 -9.57
N ALA A 67 3.26 -13.00 -9.91
CA ALA A 67 4.39 -12.85 -10.82
C ALA A 67 5.65 -12.35 -10.10
N GLY A 68 6.80 -12.73 -10.65
CA GLY A 68 8.08 -12.07 -10.43
C GLY A 68 8.39 -11.17 -11.62
N LEU A 69 8.66 -9.89 -11.36
CA LEU A 69 9.03 -8.91 -12.35
C LEU A 69 10.51 -8.56 -12.21
N LEU A 70 11.30 -8.84 -13.25
CA LEU A 70 12.71 -8.48 -13.31
C LEU A 70 12.85 -7.02 -13.71
N LEU A 71 13.59 -6.24 -12.92
CA LEU A 71 13.71 -4.80 -13.05
C LEU A 71 15.11 -4.40 -13.50
N ARG A 72 15.18 -3.58 -14.55
CA ARG A 72 16.45 -3.03 -15.05
C ARG A 72 17.00 -1.95 -14.11
N GLY A 73 18.26 -2.10 -13.71
CA GLY A 73 19.01 -1.03 -13.03
C GLY A 73 18.54 -0.72 -11.61
N ILE A 74 17.73 -1.60 -11.02
CA ILE A 74 17.26 -1.47 -9.63
C ILE A 74 18.04 -2.46 -8.77
N ASN A 75 18.60 -2.02 -7.65
CA ASN A 75 19.18 -2.92 -6.66
C ASN A 75 18.11 -3.40 -5.67
N LYS A 76 18.39 -4.51 -4.98
CA LYS A 76 17.45 -5.07 -4.01
C LYS A 76 17.17 -4.09 -2.86
N GLU A 77 18.14 -3.28 -2.50
CA GLU A 77 18.10 -2.34 -1.39
C GLU A 77 17.29 -1.07 -1.72
N ASP A 78 17.13 -0.77 -3.02
CA ASP A 78 16.41 0.41 -3.51
C ASP A 78 14.90 0.24 -3.41
N ILE A 79 14.42 -1.01 -3.32
CA ILE A 79 13.00 -1.34 -3.31
C ILE A 79 12.64 -2.27 -2.17
N LYS A 80 11.40 -2.21 -1.71
CA LYS A 80 10.94 -2.96 -0.55
C LYS A 80 9.44 -3.25 -0.59
N ARG A 81 9.04 -4.21 0.23
CA ARG A 81 7.64 -4.49 0.53
C ARG A 81 6.91 -3.20 0.95
N GLY A 82 5.67 -3.05 0.47
CA GLY A 82 4.85 -1.86 0.69
C GLY A 82 4.88 -0.85 -0.44
N GLN A 83 5.86 -0.94 -1.34
CA GLN A 83 5.84 -0.22 -2.60
C GLN A 83 4.94 -0.92 -3.63
N ILE A 84 4.58 -0.22 -4.69
CA ILE A 84 3.93 -0.78 -5.86
C ILE A 84 4.77 -0.56 -7.11
N ILE A 85 4.67 -1.48 -8.06
CA ILE A 85 5.12 -1.30 -9.43
C ILE A 85 3.90 -0.95 -10.28
N CYS A 86 3.92 0.19 -10.95
CA CYS A 86 2.81 0.68 -11.75
C CYS A 86 3.25 1.26 -13.09
N LYS A 87 2.29 1.45 -13.98
CA LYS A 87 2.50 2.25 -15.19
C LYS A 87 2.93 3.67 -14.77
N PRO A 88 3.89 4.29 -15.46
CA PRO A 88 4.34 5.63 -15.11
C PRO A 88 3.19 6.63 -15.03
N SER A 89 3.21 7.46 -13.99
CA SER A 89 2.23 8.51 -13.70
C SER A 89 0.79 8.03 -13.50
N SER A 90 0.56 6.72 -13.34
CA SER A 90 -0.79 6.17 -13.17
C SER A 90 -1.27 6.18 -11.72
N VAL A 91 -0.36 6.21 -10.75
CA VAL A 91 -0.67 6.28 -9.31
C VAL A 91 0.35 7.18 -8.65
N THR A 92 -0.12 8.11 -7.82
CA THR A 92 0.73 9.05 -7.09
C THR A 92 0.85 8.67 -5.61
N PRO A 93 1.97 9.04 -4.96
CA PRO A 93 2.20 8.83 -3.53
C PRO A 93 1.51 9.90 -2.69
N HIS A 94 0.81 9.50 -1.63
CA HIS A 94 0.09 10.41 -0.74
C HIS A 94 0.29 10.03 0.72
N LYS A 95 0.22 10.99 1.62
CA LYS A 95 0.24 10.74 3.06
C LYS A 95 -0.93 11.39 3.79
N HIS A 96 -1.65 12.31 3.17
CA HIS A 96 -2.75 13.04 3.79
C HIS A 96 -4.06 12.77 3.07
N PHE A 97 -5.03 12.18 3.77
CA PHE A 97 -6.29 11.78 3.16
C PHE A 97 -7.45 11.82 4.16
N LYS A 98 -8.68 11.89 3.64
CA LYS A 98 -9.90 11.57 4.38
C LYS A 98 -10.36 10.17 4.06
N CYS A 99 -11.01 9.54 5.02
CA CYS A 99 -11.56 8.19 4.88
C CYS A 99 -12.82 8.00 5.70
N GLU A 100 -13.57 6.98 5.34
CA GLU A 100 -14.64 6.40 6.16
C GLU A 100 -14.15 5.08 6.73
N VAL A 101 -14.40 4.86 8.01
CA VAL A 101 -13.89 3.70 8.76
C VAL A 101 -15.01 3.08 9.58
N TYR A 102 -15.14 1.77 9.46
CA TYR A 102 -15.83 0.93 10.42
C TYR A 102 -14.85 0.45 11.49
N VAL A 103 -15.14 0.71 12.76
CA VAL A 103 -14.35 0.24 13.90
C VAL A 103 -14.93 -1.10 14.35
N LEU A 104 -14.11 -2.15 14.36
CA LEU A 104 -14.59 -3.48 14.72
C LEU A 104 -15.10 -3.49 16.16
N ALA A 105 -16.27 -4.09 16.36
CA ALA A 105 -16.83 -4.33 17.67
C ALA A 105 -15.97 -5.31 18.48
N LYS A 106 -16.18 -5.32 19.79
CA LYS A 106 -15.48 -6.25 20.70
C LYS A 106 -15.66 -7.72 20.29
N ASP A 107 -16.88 -8.09 19.89
CA ASP A 107 -17.21 -9.48 19.53
C ASP A 107 -16.63 -9.91 18.17
N GLU A 108 -16.19 -8.95 17.35
CA GLU A 108 -15.46 -9.19 16.11
C GLU A 108 -13.94 -9.26 16.33
N GLY A 109 -13.48 -9.17 17.58
CA GLY A 109 -12.06 -9.17 17.94
C GLY A 109 -11.39 -7.80 17.86
N GLY A 110 -12.18 -6.72 17.78
CA GLY A 110 -11.71 -5.34 17.78
C GLY A 110 -11.29 -4.83 19.16
N ARG A 111 -11.40 -3.51 19.36
CA ARG A 111 -11.06 -2.88 20.63
C ARG A 111 -12.11 -3.15 21.71
N HIS A 112 -11.68 -3.10 22.96
CA HIS A 112 -12.58 -3.12 24.12
C HIS A 112 -12.99 -1.72 24.58
N THR A 113 -12.17 -0.73 24.28
CA THR A 113 -12.32 0.66 24.75
C THR A 113 -12.29 1.62 23.56
N PRO A 114 -12.92 2.80 23.70
CA PRO A 114 -12.87 3.82 22.65
C PRO A 114 -11.45 4.30 22.36
N PHE A 115 -11.31 5.04 21.26
CA PHE A 115 -10.14 5.87 20.98
C PHE A 115 -10.55 7.33 20.78
N PHE A 116 -9.57 8.22 20.88
CA PHE A 116 -9.75 9.68 20.90
C PHE A 116 -8.90 10.33 19.81
N ASN A 117 -9.02 11.65 19.67
CA ASN A 117 -8.07 12.44 18.88
C ASN A 117 -6.61 12.20 19.32
N GLY A 118 -5.70 12.14 18.34
CA GLY A 118 -4.30 11.75 18.57
C GLY A 118 -4.07 10.24 18.61
N TYR A 119 -5.10 9.43 18.31
CA TYR A 119 -4.95 8.00 18.08
C TYR A 119 -4.00 7.74 16.90
N ARG A 120 -2.99 6.88 17.14
CA ARG A 120 -1.87 6.67 16.23
C ARG A 120 -1.61 5.19 15.88
N PRO A 121 -2.53 4.53 15.16
CA PRO A 121 -2.42 3.12 14.82
C PRO A 121 -1.52 2.87 13.60
N GLN A 122 -1.44 1.60 13.19
CA GLN A 122 -0.91 1.19 11.90
C GLN A 122 -2.04 1.06 10.87
N PHE A 123 -1.85 1.62 9.69
CA PHE A 123 -2.74 1.46 8.55
C PHE A 123 -2.13 0.44 7.58
N TYR A 124 -2.86 -0.64 7.35
CA TYR A 124 -2.45 -1.69 6.43
C TYR A 124 -2.98 -1.41 5.03
N PHE A 125 -2.09 -1.00 4.14
CA PHE A 125 -2.35 -0.80 2.72
C PHE A 125 -1.67 -1.90 1.93
N ARG A 126 -2.48 -2.73 1.25
CA ARG A 126 -2.04 -3.84 0.39
C ARG A 126 -1.11 -4.82 1.10
N THR A 127 0.19 -4.53 1.14
CA THR A 127 1.23 -5.42 1.66
C THR A 127 1.96 -4.87 2.89
N THR A 128 1.72 -3.61 3.29
CA THR A 128 2.48 -2.95 4.35
C THR A 128 1.61 -2.24 5.38
N ASP A 129 2.12 -2.19 6.60
CA ASP A 129 1.65 -1.33 7.67
C ASP A 129 2.40 0.02 7.60
N VAL A 130 1.68 1.13 7.76
CA VAL A 130 2.26 2.47 7.94
C VAL A 130 1.57 3.17 9.10
N THR A 131 2.34 3.66 10.07
CA THR A 131 1.80 4.43 11.19
C THR A 131 1.19 5.73 10.68
N GLY A 132 0.02 6.10 11.20
CA GLY A 132 -0.63 7.37 10.88
C GLY A 132 -1.30 7.99 12.10
N ASP A 133 -1.41 9.31 12.08
CA ASP A 133 -2.07 10.12 13.08
C ASP A 133 -3.52 10.41 12.65
N CYS A 134 -4.49 10.09 13.51
CA CYS A 134 -5.90 10.26 13.23
C CYS A 134 -6.43 11.57 13.82
N LYS A 135 -7.21 12.30 13.02
CA LYS A 135 -7.98 13.46 13.42
C LYS A 135 -9.46 13.20 13.17
N LEU A 136 -10.22 13.16 14.26
CA LEU A 136 -11.66 13.03 14.29
C LEU A 136 -12.35 14.33 13.85
N PRO A 137 -13.60 14.26 13.36
CA PRO A 137 -14.39 15.43 13.02
C PRO A 137 -14.63 16.34 14.24
N GLU A 138 -14.88 17.62 13.97
CA GLU A 138 -15.28 18.55 15.04
C GLU A 138 -16.53 18.05 15.77
N GLY A 139 -16.52 18.16 17.10
CA GLY A 139 -17.61 17.67 17.96
C GLY A 139 -17.58 16.16 18.26
N VAL A 140 -16.70 15.38 17.63
CA VAL A 140 -16.51 13.96 17.95
C VAL A 140 -15.32 13.81 18.90
N GLU A 141 -15.62 13.58 20.19
CA GLU A 141 -14.59 13.44 21.21
C GLU A 141 -13.94 12.04 21.22
N MET A 142 -14.73 11.01 20.97
CA MET A 142 -14.30 9.62 21.00
C MET A 142 -15.08 8.76 20.00
N VAL A 143 -14.49 7.63 19.61
CA VAL A 143 -15.11 6.64 18.72
C VAL A 143 -15.19 5.30 19.44
N MET A 144 -16.39 4.71 19.47
CA MET A 144 -16.63 3.43 20.14
C MET A 144 -16.38 2.25 19.20
N PRO A 145 -15.99 1.07 19.73
CA PRO A 145 -16.02 -0.16 18.97
C PRO A 145 -17.42 -0.45 18.42
N GLY A 146 -17.53 -0.70 17.12
CA GLY A 146 -18.80 -0.88 16.39
C GLY A 146 -19.28 0.35 15.62
N ASP A 147 -18.66 1.52 15.81
CA ASP A 147 -19.05 2.76 15.13
C ASP A 147 -18.55 2.81 13.68
N ASN A 148 -19.23 3.63 12.87
CA ASN A 148 -18.72 4.14 11.61
C ASN A 148 -18.35 5.61 11.80
N VAL A 149 -17.16 6.00 11.35
CA VAL A 149 -16.66 7.37 11.50
C VAL A 149 -15.85 7.79 10.28
N GLY A 150 -16.10 9.01 9.82
CA GLY A 150 -15.22 9.71 8.89
C GLY A 150 -14.03 10.31 9.64
N MET A 151 -12.81 10.15 9.15
CA MET A 151 -11.63 10.75 9.78
C MET A 151 -10.59 11.23 8.76
N GLU A 152 -9.80 12.20 9.18
CA GLU A 152 -8.63 12.70 8.47
C GLU A 152 -7.38 12.00 9.01
N VAL A 153 -6.52 11.51 8.13
CA VAL A 153 -5.34 10.71 8.48
C VAL A 153 -4.09 11.32 7.85
N MET A 154 -3.04 11.45 8.67
CA MET A 154 -1.69 11.82 8.24
C MET A 154 -0.74 10.64 8.46
N LEU A 155 -0.27 10.01 7.39
CA LEU A 155 0.68 8.90 7.45
C LEU A 155 2.11 9.39 7.68
N LEU A 156 2.90 8.56 8.37
CA LEU A 156 4.32 8.81 8.59
C LEU A 156 5.14 8.75 7.29
N ASN A 157 4.79 7.81 6.41
CA ASN A 157 5.41 7.63 5.10
C ASN A 157 4.34 7.68 4.01
N THR A 158 4.74 8.08 2.80
CA THR A 158 3.82 8.11 1.66
C THR A 158 3.41 6.69 1.24
N ILE A 159 2.17 6.54 0.76
CA ILE A 159 1.62 5.33 0.18
C ILE A 159 1.07 5.63 -1.21
N ALA A 160 1.26 4.72 -2.15
CA ALA A 160 0.61 4.80 -3.45
C ALA A 160 -0.92 4.64 -3.29
N MET A 161 -1.66 5.72 -3.44
CA MET A 161 -3.05 5.83 -2.98
C MET A 161 -3.95 6.44 -4.06
N GLU A 162 -5.19 5.98 -4.10
CA GLU A 162 -6.25 6.54 -4.93
C GLU A 162 -7.55 6.57 -4.12
N LYS A 163 -8.49 7.44 -4.51
CA LYS A 163 -9.85 7.43 -3.97
C LYS A 163 -10.48 6.04 -4.15
N GLY A 164 -11.11 5.54 -3.09
CA GLY A 164 -11.72 4.21 -3.05
C GLY A 164 -10.79 3.10 -2.61
N LEU A 165 -9.49 3.36 -2.43
CA LEU A 165 -8.55 2.36 -1.90
C LEU A 165 -8.99 1.94 -0.49
N ARG A 166 -9.11 0.62 -0.28
CA ARG A 166 -9.45 0.03 1.00
C ARG A 166 -8.20 -0.25 1.83
N PHE A 167 -8.34 -0.17 3.14
CA PHE A 167 -7.28 -0.46 4.10
C PHE A 167 -7.86 -1.06 5.38
N ALA A 168 -6.99 -1.64 6.19
CA ALA A 168 -7.32 -2.05 7.56
C ALA A 168 -6.57 -1.16 8.56
N ILE A 169 -7.15 -0.93 9.73
CA ILE A 169 -6.48 -0.30 10.87
C ILE A 169 -6.06 -1.41 11.81
N ARG A 170 -4.81 -1.39 12.25
CA ARG A 170 -4.18 -2.45 13.05
C ARG A 170 -3.47 -1.90 14.27
N GLU A 171 -3.52 -2.67 15.35
CA GLU A 171 -2.81 -2.46 16.60
C GLU A 171 -2.14 -3.76 17.02
N GLY A 172 -0.82 -3.74 17.24
CA GLY A 172 -0.06 -4.93 17.64
C GLY A 172 -0.27 -6.12 16.67
N GLY A 173 -0.48 -5.84 15.39
CA GLY A 173 -0.75 -6.85 14.36
C GLY A 173 -2.20 -7.34 14.26
N ARG A 174 -3.11 -6.90 15.14
CA ARG A 174 -4.55 -7.24 15.10
C ARG A 174 -5.35 -6.18 14.37
N THR A 175 -6.32 -6.58 13.56
CA THR A 175 -7.25 -5.66 12.89
C THR A 175 -8.27 -5.12 13.89
N VAL A 176 -8.37 -3.80 13.96
CA VAL A 176 -9.31 -3.06 14.83
C VAL A 176 -10.25 -2.15 14.07
N GLY A 177 -9.99 -1.90 12.78
CA GLY A 177 -10.89 -1.16 11.90
C GLY A 177 -10.72 -1.57 10.44
N ALA A 178 -11.71 -1.26 9.62
CA ALA A 178 -11.66 -1.38 8.17
C ALA A 178 -12.12 -0.06 7.55
N GLY A 179 -11.40 0.45 6.57
CA GLY A 179 -11.68 1.76 6.01
C GLY A 179 -11.48 1.87 4.51
N GLN A 180 -11.95 2.98 3.96
CA GLN A 180 -11.82 3.34 2.57
C GLN A 180 -11.46 4.82 2.41
N VAL A 181 -10.47 5.11 1.57
CA VAL A 181 -10.07 6.47 1.22
C VAL A 181 -11.21 7.16 0.45
N THR A 182 -11.66 8.31 0.92
CA THR A 182 -12.75 9.09 0.30
C THR A 182 -12.25 10.32 -0.45
N GLU A 183 -11.15 10.92 0.01
CA GLU A 183 -10.55 12.13 -0.56
C GLU A 183 -9.04 12.15 -0.25
N ILE A 184 -8.24 12.63 -1.20
CA ILE A 184 -6.80 12.85 -1.04
C ILE A 184 -6.59 14.36 -0.87
N LEU A 185 -5.78 14.77 0.10
CA LEU A 185 -5.65 16.17 0.52
C LEU A 185 -4.32 16.83 0.15
N ASP A 186 -3.36 16.07 -0.39
CA ASP A 186 -2.03 16.52 -0.83
C ASP A 186 -1.75 16.28 -2.32
#